data_AF-A0A2V8EE56-F1
#
_entry.id   AF-A0A2V8EE56-F1
#
_cell.length_a   1.000
_cell.length_b   1.000
_cell.length_c   1.000
_cell.angle_alpha   90.00
_cell.angle_beta   90.00
_cell.angle_gamma   90.00
#
_symmetry.space_group_name_H-M   'P 1'
#
loop_
_entity.id
_entity.type
_entity.pdbx_description
1 polymer ?
#
loop_
_entity_poly.entity_id
_entity_poly.type
_entity_poly.pdbx_seq_one_letter_code
_entity_poly.pdbx_strand_id
1 'polypeptide(L)' 'MESAVVLAAGASTRMGTQKLLLPLGNDPLVRRVVKAVCGAGFDEVLVVVGSEHEQVVRALDG' A
#
# COMPACT_ATOMS: atom_id res chain seq x y z
N MET A 1 22.63 -0.96 -3.70
CA MET A 1 21.46 -0.08 -3.55
C MET A 1 20.36 -0.67 -4.41
N GLU A 2 19.44 -1.39 -3.77
CA GLU A 2 18.29 -2.03 -4.41
C GLU A 2 17.01 -1.39 -3.87
N SER A 3 16.21 -0.83 -4.78
CA SER A 3 14.92 -0.22 -4.44
C SER A 3 13.77 -1.12 -4.87
N ALA A 4 12.69 -1.12 -4.10
CA ALA A 4 11.42 -1.74 -4.46
C ALA A 4 10.35 -0.69 -4.74
N VAL A 5 9.43 -1.01 -5.65
CA VAL A 5 8.28 -0.16 -5.97
C VAL A 5 6.98 -0.91 -5.70
N VAL A 6 6.11 -0.32 -4.87
CA VAL A 6 4.75 -0.82 -4.60
C VAL A 6 3.74 0.07 -5.31
N LEU A 7 3.02 -0.48 -6.29
CA LEU A 7 1.99 0.25 -7.03
C LEU A 7 0.65 0.18 -6.29
N ALA A 8 0.31 1.26 -5.60
CA ALA A 8 -0.89 1.42 -4.77
C ALA A 8 -1.78 2.60 -5.24
N ALA A 9 -1.87 2.84 -6.55
CA ALA A 9 -2.58 3.97 -7.14
C ALA A 9 -4.01 3.64 -7.66
N GLY A 10 -4.43 2.38 -7.54
CA GLY A 10 -5.66 1.90 -8.16
C GLY A 10 -6.95 2.50 -7.56
N ALA A 11 -7.86 2.96 -8.43
CA ALA A 11 -9.16 3.51 -8.03
C ALA A 11 -10.23 2.47 -7.66
N SER A 12 -9.92 1.17 -7.75
CA SER A 12 -10.80 0.07 -7.34
C SER A 12 -12.22 0.09 -7.95
N THR A 13 -12.39 0.65 -9.16
CA THR A 13 -13.70 0.86 -9.80
C THR A 13 -14.55 -0.40 -9.96
N ARG A 14 -13.94 -1.56 -10.27
CA ARG A 14 -14.66 -2.84 -10.35
C ARG A 14 -15.18 -3.34 -8.99
N MET A 15 -14.47 -3.01 -7.91
CA MET A 15 -14.81 -3.45 -6.56
C MET A 15 -15.81 -2.50 -5.89
N GLY A 16 -16.00 -1.29 -6.43
CA GLY A 16 -16.94 -0.28 -5.92
C GLY A 16 -16.54 0.35 -4.58
N THR A 17 -15.47 -0.14 -3.97
CA THR A 17 -14.89 0.35 -2.72
C THR A 17 -13.37 0.30 -2.80
N GLN A 18 -12.69 1.14 -2.02
CA GLN A 18 -11.24 1.25 -2.07
C GLN A 18 -10.55 -0.01 -1.52
N LYS A 19 -10.16 -0.92 -2.42
CA LYS A 19 -9.55 -2.22 -2.07
C LYS A 19 -8.33 -2.08 -1.16
N LEU A 20 -7.52 -1.05 -1.38
CA LEU A 20 -6.27 -0.82 -0.64
C LEU A 20 -6.49 -0.57 0.86
N LEU A 21 -7.67 -0.03 1.21
CA LEU A 21 -8.06 0.31 2.58
C LEU A 21 -8.83 -0.82 3.29
N LEU A 22 -9.24 -1.85 2.55
CA LEU A 22 -9.97 -2.97 3.14
C LEU A 22 -9.06 -3.79 4.07
N PRO A 23 -9.61 -4.31 5.18
CA PRO A 23 -8.84 -5.12 6.11
C PRO A 23 -8.45 -6.47 5.48
N LEU A 24 -7.21 -6.89 5.73
CA LEU A 24 -6.71 -8.22 5.42
C LEU A 24 -5.96 -8.77 6.65
N GLY A 25 -6.72 -9.42 7.53
CA GLY A 25 -6.27 -9.72 8.89
C GLY A 25 -6.33 -8.46 9.75
N ASN A 26 -5.24 -8.16 10.45
CA ASN A 26 -5.16 -7.02 11.38
C ASN A 26 -4.76 -5.69 10.72
N ASP A 27 -4.34 -5.72 9.45
CA ASP A 27 -3.85 -4.54 8.72
C ASP A 27 -4.73 -4.25 7.49
N PRO A 28 -4.83 -2.98 7.06
CA PRO A 28 -5.28 -2.66 5.71
C PRO A 28 -4.42 -3.38 4.67
N LEU A 29 -5.02 -3.78 3.54
CA LEU A 29 -4.33 -4.51 2.48
C LEU A 29 -3.03 -3.82 2.05
N VAL A 30 -3.05 -2.50 1.86
CA VAL A 30 -1.87 -1.74 1.45
C VAL A 30 -0.74 -1.81 2.48
N ARG A 31 -1.07 -1.68 3.78
CA ARG A 31 -0.09 -1.76 4.87
C ARG A 31 0.54 -3.15 4.94
N ARG A 32 -0.27 -4.20 4.84
CA ARG A 32 0.23 -5.58 4.86
C ARG A 32 1.28 -5.81 3.77
N VAL A 33 1.03 -5.34 2.55
CA VAL A 33 1.96 -5.47 1.43
C VAL A 33 3.22 -4.66 1.66
N VAL A 34 3.08 -3.38 2.04
CA VAL A 34 4.25 -2.51 2.28
C VAL A 34 5.11 -3.02 3.42
N LYS A 35 4.52 -3.48 4.54
CA LYS A 35 5.28 -4.11 5.64
C LYS A 35 6.08 -5.32 5.19
N ALA A 36 5.51 -6.18 4.35
CA ALA A 36 6.22 -7.34 3.80
C ALA A 36 7.41 -6.92 2.91
N VAL A 37 7.23 -5.91 2.07
CA VAL A 37 8.30 -5.41 1.19
C VAL A 37 9.41 -4.70 1.98
N CYS A 38 9.07 -3.89 2.98
CA CYS A 38 10.05 -3.28 3.87
C CYS A 38 10.86 -4.35 4.65
N GLY A 39 10.25 -5.48 4.98
CA GLY A 39 10.94 -6.61 5.63
C GLY A 39 11.81 -7.46 4.71
N ALA A 40 11.82 -7.21 3.40
CA ALA A 40 12.50 -8.05 2.41
C ALA A 40 13.99 -7.66 2.17
N GLY A 41 14.49 -6.60 2.80
CA GLY A 41 15.91 -6.21 2.74
C GLY A 41 16.28 -5.21 1.64
N PHE A 42 15.31 -4.54 1.02
CA PHE A 42 15.57 -3.43 0.10
C PHE A 42 16.09 -2.20 0.85
N ASP A 43 16.98 -1.44 0.21
CA ASP A 43 17.53 -0.19 0.76
C ASP A 43 16.48 0.94 0.77
N GLU A 44 15.54 0.89 -0.18
CA GLU A 44 14.50 1.89 -0.36
C GLU A 44 13.20 1.23 -0.85
N VAL A 45 12.06 1.70 -0.34
CA VAL A 45 10.74 1.26 -0.80
C VAL A 45 9.93 2.49 -1.20
N LEU A 46 9.62 2.61 -2.50
CA LEU A 46 8.76 3.66 -3.03
C LEU A 46 7.34 3.14 -3.17
N VAL A 47 6.38 3.83 -2.52
CA VAL A 47 4.95 3.52 -2.65
C VAL A 47 4.30 4.55 -3.56
N VAL A 48 3.82 4.12 -4.72
CA VAL A 48 3.13 5.00 -5.67
C VAL A 48 1.64 5.00 -5.34
N VAL A 49 1.13 6.16 -4.92
CA VAL A 49 -0.28 6.36 -4.55
C VAL A 49 -1.03 7.19 -5.62
N GLY A 50 -2.36 7.10 -5.63
CA GLY A 50 -3.22 7.70 -6.65
C GLY A 50 -4.60 8.05 -6.13
N SER A 51 -5.63 7.30 -6.56
CA SER A 51 -7.00 7.52 -6.07
C SER A 51 -7.05 7.47 -4.55
N GLU A 52 -7.73 8.45 -3.93
CA GLU A 52 -7.84 8.56 -2.47
C GLU A 52 -6.48 8.56 -1.74
N HIS A 53 -5.44 9.11 -2.37
CA HIS A 53 -4.05 9.07 -1.88
C HIS A 53 -3.90 9.45 -0.41
N GLU A 54 -4.59 10.49 0.10
CA GLU A 54 -4.51 10.86 1.51
C GLU A 54 -4.89 9.72 2.46
N GLN A 55 -5.97 9.00 2.14
CA GLN A 55 -6.43 7.87 2.95
C GLN A 55 -5.45 6.69 2.84
N VAL A 56 -4.94 6.44 1.64
CA VAL A 56 -3.96 5.37 1.38
C VAL A 56 -2.65 5.65 2.12
N VAL A 57 -2.18 6.89 2.13
CA VAL A 57 -0.98 7.31 2.87
C VAL A 57 -1.20 7.15 4.38
N ARG A 58 -2.32 7.63 4.94
CA ARG A 58 -2.64 7.43 6.36
C ARG A 58 -2.73 5.95 6.73
N ALA A 59 -3.24 5.10 5.83
CA ALA A 59 -3.31 3.67 6.06
C ALA A 59 -1.91 3.01 6.17
N LEU A 60 -0.82 3.68 5.79
CA LEU A 60 0.55 3.20 5.98
C LEU A 60 1.13 3.52 7.37
N ASP A 61 0.47 4.35 8.20
CA ASP A 61 1.00 4.78 9.49
C ASP A 61 0.97 3.69 10.58
N GLY A 62 2.13 3.18 11.02
CA GLY A 62 2.30 2.19 12.11
C GLY A 62 2.66 0.78 11.63
#